data_AF-N8WWS1-F1
#
_entry.id   AF-N8WWS1-F1
#
_cell.length_a   1.000
_cell.length_b   1.000
_cell.length_c   1.000
_cell.angle_alpha   90.00
_cell.angle_beta   90.00
_cell.angle_gamma   90.00
#
_symmetry.space_group_name_H-M   'P 1'
#
loop_
_entity.id
_entity.type
_entity.pdbx_description
1 polymer ?
#
loop_
_entity_poly.entity_id
_entity_poly.type
_entity_poly.pdbx_seq_one_letter_code
_entity_poly.pdbx_strand_id
1 'polypeptide(L)' 'MPKMSAIVYDPPSNEFPHLAVIFNDQGEVIVSIPCASITEGESFIEQALKDFTVETKVIK' A
#
# COMPACT_ATOMS: atom_id res chain seq x y z
N MET A 1 9.91 14.31 -5.44
CA MET A 1 9.64 13.00 -4.83
C MET A 1 8.53 12.35 -5.63
N PRO A 2 8.67 11.09 -6.10
CA PRO A 2 7.57 10.41 -6.76
C PRO A 2 6.38 10.35 -5.79
N LYS A 3 5.21 10.74 -6.28
CA LYS A 3 4.00 10.83 -5.47
C LYS A 3 3.34 9.46 -5.44
N MET A 4 3.55 8.71 -4.37
CA MET A 4 2.84 7.45 -4.15
C MET A 4 1.45 7.72 -3.58
N SER A 5 0.47 6.92 -3.98
CA SER A 5 -0.88 6.93 -3.42
C SER A 5 -1.20 5.54 -2.90
N ALA A 6 -1.99 5.43 -1.84
CA ALA A 6 -2.36 4.15 -1.27
C ALA A 6 -3.81 4.17 -0.79
N ILE A 7 -4.48 3.02 -0.89
CA ILE A 7 -5.87 2.84 -0.45
C ILE A 7 -6.00 1.47 0.23
N VAL A 8 -7.01 1.35 1.10
CA VAL A 8 -7.52 0.05 1.52
C VAL A 8 -8.87 -0.17 0.82
N TYR A 9 -8.96 -1.24 0.05
CA TYR A 9 -10.19 -1.67 -0.59
C TYR A 9 -11.01 -2.51 0.39
N ASP A 10 -12.23 -2.04 0.64
CA ASP A 10 -13.28 -2.76 1.39
C ASP A 10 -14.11 -3.59 0.40
N PRO A 11 -14.14 -4.93 0.53
CA PRO A 11 -14.78 -5.80 -0.43
C PRO A 11 -16.32 -5.75 -0.34
N PRO A 12 -17.02 -6.08 -1.43
CA PRO A 12 -18.48 -6.10 -1.45
C PRO A 12 -19.10 -7.27 -0.68
N SER A 13 -18.28 -8.25 -0.25
CA SER A 13 -18.68 -9.42 0.53
C SER A 13 -17.58 -9.80 1.50
N ASN A 14 -17.97 -10.28 2.68
CA ASN A 14 -17.07 -10.78 3.73
C ASN A 14 -16.36 -12.10 3.35
N GLU A 15 -16.70 -12.70 2.21
CA GLU A 15 -15.99 -13.86 1.65
C GLU A 15 -14.65 -13.48 1.04
N PHE A 16 -14.43 -12.19 0.76
CA PHE A 16 -13.16 -11.67 0.26
C PHE A 16 -12.45 -10.88 1.38
N PRO A 17 -11.11 -10.93 1.42
CA PRO A 17 -10.35 -10.09 2.34
C PRO A 17 -10.38 -8.63 1.88
N HIS A 18 -10.06 -7.72 2.79
CA HIS A 18 -9.71 -6.35 2.42
C HIS A 18 -8.39 -6.37 1.66
N LEU A 19 -8.11 -5.35 0.85
CA LEU A 19 -6.84 -5.24 0.12
C LEU A 19 -6.17 -3.91 0.40
N ALA A 20 -4.96 -3.93 0.94
CA ALA A 20 -4.08 -2.78 0.97
C ALA A 20 -3.38 -2.67 -0.40
N VAL A 21 -3.58 -1.55 -1.09
CA VAL A 21 -3.05 -1.32 -2.44
C VAL A 21 -2.23 -0.03 -2.48
N ILE A 22 -1.03 -0.11 -3.03
CA ILE A 22 -0.13 1.04 -3.21
C ILE A 22 0.10 1.24 -4.72
N PHE A 23 -0.03 2.49 -5.15
CA PHE A 23 0.17 2.95 -6.51
C PHE A 23 1.44 3.80 -6.62
N ASN A 24 2.15 3.65 -7.74
CA ASN A 24 3.19 4.60 -8.13
C ASN A 24 2.58 5.92 -8.66
N ASP A 25 3.43 6.86 -9.06
CA ASP A 25 3.02 8.18 -9.55
C ASP A 25 2.35 8.15 -10.93
N GLN A 26 2.41 7.01 -11.63
CA GLN A 26 1.71 6.75 -12.89
C GLN A 26 0.35 6.08 -12.67
N GLY A 27 0.00 5.74 -11.42
CA GLY A 27 -1.24 5.04 -11.08
C GLY A 27 -1.16 3.51 -11.24
N GLU A 28 0.04 2.94 -11.42
CA GLU A 28 0.23 1.50 -11.51
C GLU A 28 0.32 0.89 -10.11
N VAL A 29 -0.30 -0.28 -9.92
CA VAL A 29 -0.25 -1.04 -8.66
C VAL A 29 1.15 -1.64 -8.48
N ILE A 30 1.84 -1.26 -7.41
CA ILE A 30 3.15 -1.81 -7.05
C ILE A 30 3.09 -2.77 -5.87
N VAL A 31 2.07 -2.64 -5.02
CA VAL A 31 1.81 -3.56 -3.89
C VAL A 31 0.31 -3.81 -3.81
N SER A 32 -0.08 -5.07 -3.63
CA SER A 32 -1.46 -5.47 -3.32
C SER A 32 -1.41 -6.66 -2.37
N ILE A 33 -1.84 -6.46 -1.12
CA ILE A 33 -1.78 -7.47 -0.06
C ILE A 33 -3.15 -7.61 0.62
N PRO A 34 -3.63 -8.84 0.88
CA PRO A 34 -4.83 -9.07 1.66
C PRO A 34 -4.63 -8.70 3.13
N CYS A 35 -5.63 -8.07 3.74
CA CYS A 35 -5.69 -7.77 5.17
C CYS A 35 -7.04 -8.18 5.76
N ALA A 36 -7.08 -8.45 7.06
CA ALA A 36 -8.29 -8.91 7.74
C ALA A 36 -9.27 -7.75 8.03
N SER A 37 -8.81 -6.50 8.01
CA SER A 37 -9.64 -5.31 8.26
C SER A 37 -9.08 -4.05 7.59
N ILE A 38 -9.92 -3.01 7.51
CA ILE A 38 -9.51 -1.67 7.07
C ILE A 38 -8.32 -1.16 7.90
N THR A 39 -8.44 -1.20 9.23
CA THR A 39 -7.42 -0.69 10.16
C THR A 39 -6.07 -1.40 10.02
N GLU A 40 -6.07 -2.71 9.77
CA GLU A 40 -4.85 -3.46 9.50
C GLU A 40 -4.21 -3.02 8.18
N GLY A 41 -5.03 -2.83 7.13
CA GLY A 41 -4.56 -2.33 5.84
C GLY A 41 -3.95 -0.93 5.93
N GLU A 42 -4.58 -0.02 6.68
CA GLU A 42 -4.07 1.34 6.91
C GLU A 42 -2.73 1.31 7.65
N SER A 43 -2.63 0.48 8.70
CA SER A 43 -1.39 0.30 9.46
C SER A 43 -0.24 -0.24 8.61
N PHE A 44 -0.55 -1.19 7.71
CA PHE A 44 0.41 -1.71 6.74
C PHE A 44 0.89 -0.62 5.79
N ILE A 45 -0.03 0.15 5.20
CA ILE A 45 0.28 1.25 4.28
C ILE A 45 1.18 2.30 4.95
N GLU A 46 0.88 2.70 6.18
CA GLU A 46 1.70 3.66 6.93
C GLU A 46 3.13 3.19 7.14
N GLN A 47 3.33 1.89 7.39
CA GLN A 47 4.66 1.30 7.55
C GLN A 47 5.37 1.21 6.19
N ALA A 48 4.69 0.68 5.17
CA ALA A 48 5.25 0.53 3.83
C ALA A 48 5.70 1.88 3.25
N LEU A 49 4.91 2.94 3.41
CA LEU A 49 5.27 4.27 2.93
C LEU A 49 6.51 4.85 3.66
N LYS A 50 6.73 4.53 4.94
CA LYS A 50 7.96 4.90 5.64
C LYS A 50 9.17 4.20 5.01
N ASP A 51 9.07 2.90 4.74
CA ASP A 51 10.16 2.14 4.13
C ASP A 51 10.49 2.63 2.71
N PHE A 52 9.47 2.94 1.90
CA PHE A 52 9.66 3.49 0.55
C PHE A 52 10.31 4.89 0.56
N THR A 53 10.11 5.70 1.61
CA THR A 53 10.82 6.99 1.73
C THR A 53 12.29 6.84 2.12
N VAL A 54 12.69 5.70 2.68
CA VAL A 54 14.04 5.46 3.21
C VAL A 54 14.96 4.81 2.17
N GLU A 55 14.43 4.12 1.16
CA GLU A 55 15.25 3.54 0.08
C GLU A 55 15.62 4.56 -1.02
N THR A 56 16.52 5.48 -0.68
CA THR A 56 17.46 6.06 -1.66
C THR A 56 18.87 5.60 -1.32
N LYS A 57 19.15 4.30 -1.53
CA LYS A 57 20.54 3.82 -1.47
C LYS A 57 21.25 4.25 -2.75
N VAL A 58 21.95 5.38 -2.69
CA VAL A 58 22.94 5.75 -3.70
C VAL A 58 24.07 4.71 -3.60
N ILE A 59 24.07 3.74 -4.49
CA ILE A 59 25.22 2.87 -4.70
C ILE A 59 26.20 3.72 -5.54
N LYS A 60 27.35 4.08 -4.95
CA LYS A 60 28.45 4.74 -5.64
C LYS A 60 29.19 3.76 -6.55
#